data_AF-A0A6M1QR89-F1
#
_entry.id   AF-A0A6M1QR89-F1
#
_cell.length_a   1.000
_cell.length_b   1.000
_cell.length_c   1.000
_cell.angle_alpha   90.00
_cell.angle_beta   90.00
_cell.angle_gamma   90.00
#
_symmetry.space_group_name_H-M   'P 1'
#
loop_
_entity.id
_entity.type
_entity.pdbx_description
1 polymer ?
#
loop_
_entity_poly.entity_id
_entity_poly.type
_entity_poly.pdbx_seq_one_letter_code
_entity_poly.pdbx_strand_id
1 'polypeptide(L)'
;MPFTTDHLPGAEMLELLRRLNETGPSEHSRVDALLRTSPPGRGRRDLPLLGDTETRTYGPPPVDPETLSPRELLRAASVRLAEDLLDTVEPTPAPRRRRWPRRRRKAEPGQQRYPYRLVGSPWLTLPIREELERQGRLPGGDGFTVYVLGGPLDEIAAAAWRFRTFTNRVNPWHIWMRDAQWRGWFGPRADLPRIARWWAARVGKDRVEIVTDPALLPGLLGVDSVPGPWSISAEGHEVARVIGQVLSVRTDLETQRTLLVDRLRPRLEKLEPLHPGAREVGVPAESLDWVETQARAQRDALVEAGYALHGDPDLLLPSGKATQGPDERRALALALSLLAGRS
;
A
#
# COMPACT_ATOMS: atom_id res chain seq x y z
N MET A 1 -22.23 -16.94 -21.97
CA MET A 1 -23.38 -17.55 -21.29
C MET A 1 -24.36 -16.43 -20.97
N PRO A 2 -25.56 -16.40 -21.57
CA PRO A 2 -26.61 -15.45 -21.17
C PRO A 2 -27.02 -15.71 -19.72
N PHE A 3 -27.60 -14.71 -19.04
CA PHE A 3 -28.13 -14.84 -17.69
C PHE A 3 -29.01 -16.10 -17.60
N THR A 4 -28.61 -17.08 -16.79
CA THR A 4 -29.56 -18.09 -16.32
C THR A 4 -30.60 -17.36 -15.48
N THR A 5 -31.86 -17.53 -15.81
CA THR A 5 -33.06 -16.85 -15.29
C THR A 5 -33.28 -16.90 -13.77
N ASP A 6 -32.39 -17.54 -13.00
CA ASP A 6 -32.61 -17.87 -11.59
C ASP A 6 -31.74 -17.07 -10.61
N HIS A 7 -30.94 -16.09 -11.07
CA HIS A 7 -30.14 -15.26 -10.17
C HIS A 7 -30.21 -13.78 -10.56
N LEU A 8 -30.91 -12.99 -9.71
CA LEU A 8 -30.91 -11.54 -9.78
C LEU A 8 -29.65 -11.00 -9.09
N PRO A 9 -28.97 -9.99 -9.66
CA PRO A 9 -27.83 -9.33 -9.02
C PRO A 9 -28.23 -8.70 -7.68
N GLY A 10 -27.35 -8.79 -6.69
CA GLY A 10 -27.51 -8.14 -5.39
C GLY A 10 -27.53 -6.61 -5.44
N ALA A 11 -27.94 -6.01 -4.32
CA ALA A 11 -28.02 -4.56 -4.15
C ALA A 11 -26.70 -3.85 -4.46
N GLU A 12 -25.55 -4.45 -4.12
CA GLU A 12 -24.24 -3.85 -4.37
C GLU A 12 -23.93 -3.74 -5.86
N MET A 13 -24.25 -4.78 -6.63
CA MET A 13 -23.97 -4.81 -8.07
C MET A 13 -24.83 -3.81 -8.83
N LEU A 14 -26.11 -3.69 -8.43
CA LEU A 14 -27.03 -2.74 -9.03
C LEU A 14 -26.61 -1.29 -8.74
N GLU A 15 -26.24 -0.98 -7.51
CA GLU A 15 -25.77 0.37 -7.16
C GLU A 15 -24.41 0.70 -7.81
N LEU A 16 -23.50 -0.26 -7.88
CA LEU A 16 -22.24 -0.08 -8.62
C LEU A 16 -22.49 0.20 -10.10
N LEU A 17 -23.41 -0.54 -10.74
CA LEU A 17 -23.77 -0.31 -12.13
C LEU A 17 -24.40 1.07 -12.32
N ARG A 18 -25.31 1.48 -11.44
CA ARG A 18 -25.93 2.81 -11.47
C ARG A 18 -24.87 3.91 -11.44
N ARG A 19 -23.95 3.87 -10.47
CA ARG A 19 -22.86 4.86 -10.34
C ARG A 19 -21.84 4.78 -11.46
N LEU A 20 -21.55 3.58 -11.96
CA LEU A 20 -20.67 3.40 -13.11
C LEU A 20 -21.25 4.11 -14.35
N ASN A 21 -22.56 3.96 -14.59
CA ASN A 21 -23.24 4.64 -15.69
C ASN A 21 -23.25 6.17 -15.53
N GLU A 22 -23.29 6.69 -14.30
CA GLU A 22 -23.16 8.14 -14.04
C GLU A 22 -21.77 8.67 -14.40
N THR A 23 -20.72 7.85 -14.34
CA THR A 23 -19.38 8.30 -14.71
C THR A 23 -19.26 8.54 -16.22
N GLY A 24 -20.05 7.84 -17.04
CA GLY A 24 -20.03 7.91 -18.50
C GLY A 24 -20.34 6.55 -19.16
N PRO A 25 -20.31 6.50 -20.52
CA PRO A 25 -20.63 5.28 -21.25
C PRO A 25 -19.63 4.17 -20.91
N SER A 26 -20.17 2.98 -20.62
CA SER A 26 -19.40 1.77 -20.32
C SER A 26 -19.58 0.74 -21.43
N GLU A 27 -18.52 0.00 -21.73
CA GLU A 27 -18.59 -1.12 -22.69
C GLU A 27 -19.53 -2.22 -22.17
N HIS A 28 -20.40 -2.74 -23.03
CA HIS A 28 -21.36 -3.79 -22.67
C HIS A 28 -20.70 -5.01 -22.02
N SER A 29 -19.51 -5.40 -22.50
CA SER A 29 -18.72 -6.51 -21.93
C SER A 29 -18.32 -6.27 -20.47
N ARG A 30 -18.04 -5.03 -20.08
CA ARG A 30 -17.68 -4.66 -18.70
C ARG A 30 -18.90 -4.68 -17.78
N VAL A 31 -20.04 -4.20 -18.27
CA VAL A 31 -21.32 -4.26 -17.56
C VAL A 31 -21.71 -5.72 -17.30
N ASP A 32 -21.65 -6.57 -18.33
CA ASP A 32 -21.93 -8.00 -18.21
C ASP A 32 -20.98 -8.69 -17.22
N ALA A 33 -19.69 -8.35 -17.25
CA ALA A 33 -18.71 -8.91 -16.32
C ALA A 33 -18.97 -8.48 -14.88
N LEU A 34 -19.32 -7.20 -14.65
CA LEU A 34 -19.68 -6.69 -13.34
C LEU A 34 -20.93 -7.41 -12.79
N LEU A 35 -21.98 -7.55 -13.60
CA LEU A 35 -23.23 -8.21 -13.17
C LEU A 35 -23.06 -9.71 -12.86
N ARG A 36 -22.00 -10.36 -13.38
CA ARG A 36 -21.65 -11.75 -13.06
C ARG A 36 -20.70 -11.86 -11.88
N THR A 37 -20.23 -10.74 -11.33
CA THR A 37 -19.30 -10.73 -10.20
C THR A 37 -20.06 -10.98 -8.91
N SER A 38 -19.68 -12.03 -8.16
CA SER A 38 -20.21 -12.24 -6.81
C SER A 38 -19.41 -11.43 -5.77
N PRO A 39 -20.05 -10.80 -4.77
CA PRO A 39 -19.37 -10.04 -3.73
C PRO A 39 -18.36 -10.88 -2.91
N PRO A 40 -17.32 -10.26 -2.32
CA PRO A 40 -16.29 -11.01 -1.61
C PRO A 40 -16.74 -11.41 -0.20
N GLY A 41 -16.57 -12.69 0.14
CA GLY A 41 -16.70 -13.22 1.50
C GLY A 41 -17.16 -14.67 1.51
N ARG A 42 -16.58 -15.52 2.36
CA ARG A 42 -17.05 -16.92 2.49
C ARG A 42 -18.49 -16.93 2.99
N GLY A 43 -19.39 -17.53 2.21
CA GLY A 43 -20.80 -17.71 2.58
C GLY A 43 -21.63 -16.42 2.62
N ARG A 44 -21.09 -15.28 2.16
CA ARG A 44 -21.91 -14.08 1.93
C ARG A 44 -22.62 -14.26 0.60
N ARG A 45 -23.95 -14.31 0.66
CA ARG A 45 -24.82 -14.10 -0.49
C ARG A 45 -24.88 -12.61 -0.79
N ASP A 46 -25.19 -12.28 -2.03
CA ASP A 46 -25.63 -10.96 -2.48
C ASP A 46 -26.57 -10.29 -1.48
N LEU A 47 -26.42 -8.98 -1.26
CA LEU A 47 -27.34 -8.29 -0.36
C LEU A 47 -28.74 -8.29 -0.98
N PRO A 48 -29.75 -8.77 -0.24
CA PRO A 48 -31.10 -8.84 -0.75
C PRO A 48 -31.67 -7.45 -0.98
N LEU A 49 -32.54 -7.32 -1.97
CA LEU A 49 -33.13 -6.04 -2.37
C LEU A 49 -34.35 -5.71 -1.52
N LEU A 50 -34.53 -4.44 -1.17
CA LEU A 50 -35.78 -3.98 -0.60
C LEU A 50 -36.95 -4.34 -1.54
N GLY A 51 -37.97 -5.03 -1.01
CA GLY A 51 -39.05 -5.64 -1.80
C GLY A 51 -38.91 -7.16 -1.99
N ASP A 52 -37.79 -7.74 -1.57
CA ASP A 52 -37.62 -9.18 -1.52
C ASP A 52 -38.56 -9.83 -0.48
N THR A 53 -39.44 -10.69 -0.97
CA THR A 53 -40.48 -11.36 -0.18
C THR A 53 -40.02 -12.68 0.44
N GLU A 54 -38.78 -13.12 0.18
CA GLU A 54 -38.26 -14.36 0.75
C GLU A 54 -38.06 -14.20 2.26
N THR A 55 -38.75 -15.04 3.05
CA THR A 55 -38.63 -15.03 4.51
C THR A 55 -37.30 -15.69 4.91
N ARG A 56 -36.34 -14.89 5.39
CA ARG A 56 -35.01 -15.37 5.78
C ARG A 56 -34.82 -15.34 7.29
N THR A 57 -34.40 -16.47 7.86
CA THR A 57 -34.01 -16.58 9.28
C THR A 57 -32.55 -16.23 9.52
N TYR A 58 -31.74 -16.14 8.45
CA TYR A 58 -30.29 -15.91 8.52
C TYR A 58 -29.83 -15.02 7.35
N GLY A 59 -28.86 -14.14 7.62
CA GLY A 59 -28.29 -13.20 6.65
C GLY A 59 -28.63 -11.74 6.94
N PRO A 60 -28.03 -10.80 6.19
CA PRO A 60 -28.37 -9.38 6.29
C PRO A 60 -29.82 -9.12 5.82
N PRO A 61 -30.51 -8.12 6.39
CA PRO A 61 -31.84 -7.74 5.94
C PRO A 61 -31.81 -7.18 4.51
N PRO A 62 -32.96 -7.18 3.80
CA PRO A 62 -33.10 -6.47 2.53
C PRO A 62 -32.70 -4.99 2.66
N VAL A 63 -31.97 -4.48 1.67
CA VAL A 63 -31.45 -3.12 1.65
C VAL A 63 -31.86 -2.40 0.37
N ASP A 64 -32.05 -1.09 0.49
CA ASP A 64 -32.14 -0.21 -0.66
C ASP A 64 -30.72 0.03 -1.22
N PRO A 65 -30.45 -0.30 -2.50
CA PRO A 65 -29.15 -0.08 -3.14
C PRO A 65 -28.58 1.34 -2.95
N GLU A 66 -29.43 2.37 -2.98
CA GLU A 66 -28.98 3.77 -2.87
C GLU A 66 -28.42 4.12 -1.48
N THR A 67 -28.82 3.35 -0.46
CA THR A 67 -28.39 3.56 0.93
C THR A 67 -27.05 2.89 1.25
N LEU A 68 -26.49 2.12 0.31
CA LEU A 68 -25.24 1.39 0.52
C LEU A 68 -24.07 2.35 0.77
N SER A 69 -23.32 2.04 1.82
CA SER A 69 -22.12 2.79 2.16
C SER A 69 -21.06 2.68 1.06
N PRO A 70 -20.25 3.73 0.83
CA PRO A 70 -19.14 3.68 -0.12
C PRO A 70 -18.16 2.54 0.16
N ARG A 71 -17.96 2.19 1.43
CA ARG A 71 -17.14 1.06 1.85
C ARG A 71 -17.63 -0.27 1.32
N GLU A 72 -18.94 -0.54 1.39
CA GLU A 72 -19.50 -1.79 0.91
C GLU A 72 -19.41 -1.88 -0.61
N LEU A 73 -19.67 -0.76 -1.31
CA LEU A 73 -19.50 -0.68 -2.76
C LEU A 73 -18.05 -0.85 -3.19
N LEU A 74 -17.09 -0.23 -2.48
CA LEU A 74 -15.66 -0.41 -2.76
C LEU A 74 -15.23 -1.87 -2.54
N ARG A 75 -15.74 -2.50 -1.48
CA ARG A 75 -15.53 -3.92 -1.23
C ARG A 75 -16.07 -4.77 -2.39
N ALA A 76 -17.29 -4.51 -2.85
CA ALA A 76 -17.90 -5.21 -3.96
C ALA A 76 -17.10 -5.01 -5.28
N ALA A 77 -16.76 -3.76 -5.61
CA ALA A 77 -15.95 -3.39 -6.77
C ALA A 77 -14.58 -4.07 -6.79
N SER A 78 -13.96 -4.27 -5.63
CA SER A 78 -12.63 -4.87 -5.51
C SER A 78 -12.54 -6.30 -6.07
N VAL A 79 -13.64 -7.05 -6.14
CA VAL A 79 -13.65 -8.40 -6.72
C VAL A 79 -13.43 -8.34 -8.21
N ARG A 80 -14.23 -7.53 -8.91
CA ARG A 80 -14.10 -7.36 -10.36
C ARG A 80 -12.74 -6.77 -10.72
N LEU A 81 -12.27 -5.77 -9.97
CA LEU A 81 -10.93 -5.20 -10.17
C LEU A 81 -9.80 -6.22 -9.93
N ALA A 82 -9.96 -7.11 -8.96
CA ALA A 82 -9.02 -8.20 -8.74
C ALA A 82 -9.05 -9.22 -9.89
N GLU A 83 -10.23 -9.51 -10.45
CA GLU A 83 -10.38 -10.36 -11.63
C GLU A 83 -9.74 -9.75 -12.87
N ASP A 84 -9.98 -8.47 -13.14
CA ASP A 84 -9.31 -7.74 -14.23
C ASP A 84 -7.78 -7.85 -14.11
N LEU A 85 -7.23 -7.75 -12.89
CA LEU A 85 -5.80 -7.92 -12.66
C LEU A 85 -5.33 -9.37 -12.91
N LEU A 86 -6.11 -10.36 -12.49
CA LEU A 86 -5.80 -11.77 -12.73
C LEU A 86 -5.85 -12.13 -14.21
N ASP A 87 -6.76 -11.51 -14.97
CA ASP A 87 -6.88 -11.70 -16.42
C ASP A 87 -5.65 -11.16 -17.18
N THR A 88 -4.87 -10.24 -16.57
CA THR A 88 -3.57 -9.80 -17.12
C THR A 88 -2.42 -10.77 -16.91
N VAL A 89 -2.61 -11.79 -16.06
CA VAL A 89 -1.63 -12.85 -15.87
C VAL A 89 -1.78 -13.80 -17.05
N GLU A 90 -0.82 -13.74 -18.00
CA GLU A 90 -0.71 -14.82 -18.99
C GLU A 90 -0.68 -16.16 -18.24
N PRO A 91 -1.43 -17.19 -18.69
CA PRO A 91 -1.38 -18.52 -18.11
C PRO A 91 0.01 -19.10 -18.32
N THR A 92 0.92 -18.71 -17.44
CA THR A 92 2.27 -19.24 -17.39
C THR A 92 2.10 -20.68 -16.90
N PRO A 93 2.62 -21.69 -17.63
CA PRO A 93 2.55 -23.06 -17.15
C PRO A 93 3.08 -23.13 -15.73
N ALA A 94 2.38 -23.91 -14.89
CA ALA A 94 2.54 -23.98 -13.45
C ALA A 94 4.00 -23.68 -13.04
N PRO A 95 4.23 -22.71 -12.13
CA PRO A 95 5.58 -22.31 -11.80
C PRO A 95 6.32 -23.56 -11.34
N ARG A 96 7.28 -24.03 -12.15
CA ARG A 96 8.37 -24.87 -11.66
C ARG A 96 8.86 -24.12 -10.47
N ARG A 97 8.56 -24.62 -9.25
CA ARG A 97 8.90 -24.00 -7.97
C ARG A 97 10.20 -23.27 -8.20
N ARG A 98 10.17 -21.94 -8.33
CA ARG A 98 11.39 -21.17 -8.41
C ARG A 98 11.99 -21.41 -7.04
N ARG A 99 12.86 -22.42 -6.97
CA ARG A 99 13.79 -22.57 -5.88
C ARG A 99 14.47 -21.22 -5.92
N TRP A 100 14.08 -20.34 -5.00
CA TRP A 100 14.86 -19.19 -4.65
C TRP A 100 16.30 -19.67 -4.73
N PRO A 101 17.15 -19.10 -5.60
CA PRO A 101 18.53 -19.44 -5.53
C PRO A 101 18.95 -18.96 -4.15
N ARG A 102 18.97 -19.88 -3.18
CA ARG A 102 19.68 -19.73 -1.89
C ARG A 102 21.18 -19.53 -2.14
N ARG A 103 21.61 -19.63 -3.40
CA ARG A 103 22.85 -19.02 -3.88
C ARG A 103 22.58 -17.56 -4.14
N ARG A 104 23.20 -16.69 -3.32
CA ARG A 104 23.66 -15.35 -3.75
C ARG A 104 23.79 -15.37 -5.28
N ARG A 105 22.97 -14.62 -6.04
CA ARG A 105 23.32 -14.32 -7.43
C ARG A 105 24.78 -13.85 -7.33
N LYS A 106 25.72 -14.69 -7.77
CA LYS A 106 27.10 -14.23 -7.97
C LYS A 106 26.88 -13.02 -8.86
N ALA A 107 27.25 -11.85 -8.36
CA ALA A 107 27.21 -10.64 -9.16
C ALA A 107 27.82 -11.04 -10.51
N GLU A 108 27.10 -10.79 -11.60
CA GLU A 108 27.62 -11.15 -12.91
C GLU A 108 29.00 -10.53 -13.05
N PRO A 109 29.98 -11.20 -13.67
CA PRO A 109 31.32 -10.63 -13.84
C PRO A 109 31.19 -9.23 -14.47
N GLY A 110 31.45 -8.17 -13.69
CA GLY A 110 31.26 -6.77 -14.10
C GLY A 110 30.24 -5.95 -13.28
N GLN A 111 29.40 -6.57 -12.44
CA GLN A 111 28.47 -5.83 -11.56
C GLN A 111 29.22 -5.21 -10.37
N GLN A 112 29.38 -3.89 -10.41
CA GLN A 112 30.05 -3.11 -9.37
C GLN A 112 29.15 -2.98 -8.14
N ARG A 113 29.64 -3.49 -6.99
CA ARG A 113 28.99 -3.28 -5.70
C ARG A 113 29.50 -2.00 -5.08
N TYR A 114 28.59 -1.19 -4.56
CA TYR A 114 28.93 0.03 -3.85
C TYR A 114 28.78 -0.20 -2.34
N PRO A 115 29.62 0.45 -1.51
CA PRO A 115 29.64 0.25 -0.07
C PRO A 115 28.51 1.01 0.62
N TYR A 116 27.26 0.82 0.17
CA TYR A 116 26.07 1.39 0.80
C TYR A 116 25.02 0.32 1.07
N ARG A 117 24.15 0.62 2.05
CA ARG A 117 22.90 -0.10 2.27
C ARG A 117 21.84 0.85 2.83
N LEU A 118 20.73 0.97 2.10
CA LEU A 118 19.57 1.76 2.52
C LEU A 118 18.61 0.92 3.37
N VAL A 119 18.22 1.44 4.52
CA VAL A 119 17.28 0.78 5.45
C VAL A 119 16.33 1.81 6.05
N GLY A 120 15.19 1.36 6.57
CA GLY A 120 14.11 2.24 7.03
C GLY A 120 12.76 1.78 6.47
N SER A 121 11.82 2.72 6.29
CA SER A 121 10.56 2.42 5.63
C SER A 121 10.82 1.97 4.17
N PRO A 122 10.32 0.78 3.75
CA PRO A 122 10.47 0.34 2.36
C PRO A 122 9.80 1.28 1.36
N TRP A 123 8.74 1.98 1.74
CA TRP A 123 8.10 2.96 0.87
C TRP A 123 9.04 4.11 0.47
N LEU A 124 9.98 4.47 1.35
CA LEU A 124 10.99 5.50 1.11
C LEU A 124 12.22 4.94 0.41
N THR A 125 12.66 3.74 0.81
CA THR A 125 13.93 3.17 0.35
C THR A 125 13.83 2.39 -0.96
N LEU A 126 12.66 1.86 -1.33
CA LEU A 126 12.51 1.03 -2.53
C LEU A 126 12.71 1.79 -3.84
N PRO A 127 12.08 2.95 -4.08
CA PRO A 127 12.27 3.67 -5.34
C PRO A 127 13.75 4.06 -5.54
N ILE A 128 14.41 4.47 -4.46
CA ILE A 128 15.84 4.83 -4.46
C ILE A 128 16.69 3.61 -4.81
N ARG A 129 16.42 2.47 -4.17
CA ARG A 129 17.15 1.23 -4.45
C ARG A 129 16.93 0.75 -5.89
N GLU A 130 15.70 0.77 -6.39
CA GLU A 130 15.37 0.38 -7.77
C GLU A 130 16.11 1.27 -8.78
N GLU A 131 16.18 2.57 -8.54
CA GLU A 131 16.90 3.51 -9.40
C GLU A 131 18.42 3.29 -9.36
N LEU A 132 19.01 3.10 -8.17
CA LEU A 132 20.44 2.78 -8.05
C LEU A 132 20.79 1.45 -8.71
N GLU A 133 19.94 0.43 -8.55
CA GLU A 133 20.12 -0.87 -9.21
C GLU A 133 20.01 -0.73 -10.75
N ARG A 134 19.07 0.09 -11.25
CA ARG A 134 18.95 0.43 -12.68
C ARG A 134 20.20 1.12 -13.23
N GLN A 135 20.87 1.94 -12.42
CA GLN A 135 22.15 2.56 -12.73
C GLN A 135 23.36 1.62 -12.55
N GLY A 136 23.14 0.34 -12.21
CA GLY A 136 24.20 -0.65 -11.99
C GLY A 136 24.91 -0.57 -10.64
N ARG A 137 24.38 0.22 -9.69
CA ARG A 137 24.98 0.45 -8.36
C ARG A 137 24.37 -0.45 -7.30
N LEU A 138 24.81 -1.71 -7.26
CA LEU A 138 24.25 -2.71 -6.33
C LEU A 138 24.70 -2.49 -4.87
N PRO A 139 23.83 -2.70 -3.86
CA PRO A 139 24.18 -2.51 -2.45
C PRO A 139 25.02 -3.65 -1.85
N GLY A 140 25.73 -3.37 -0.76
CA GLY A 140 26.38 -4.38 0.09
C GLY A 140 27.78 -4.83 -0.34
N GLY A 141 28.56 -3.94 -0.94
CA GLY A 141 30.02 -4.12 -1.11
C GLY A 141 30.76 -4.28 0.23
N ASP A 142 32.04 -4.61 0.19
CA ASP A 142 32.85 -4.73 1.41
C ASP A 142 32.92 -3.38 2.13
N GLY A 143 32.86 -3.41 3.46
CA GLY A 143 32.94 -2.19 4.26
C GLY A 143 31.69 -1.30 4.24
N PHE A 144 30.56 -1.75 3.68
CA PHE A 144 29.41 -0.88 3.44
C PHE A 144 28.90 -0.09 4.66
N THR A 145 28.52 1.16 4.41
CA THR A 145 27.80 2.02 5.34
C THR A 145 26.29 1.76 5.24
N VAL A 146 25.63 1.66 6.38
CA VAL A 146 24.17 1.53 6.49
C VAL A 146 23.59 2.91 6.73
N TYR A 147 22.85 3.41 5.75
CA TYR A 147 22.06 4.63 5.88
C TYR A 147 20.64 4.25 6.33
N VAL A 148 20.31 4.64 7.56
CA VAL A 148 18.97 4.49 8.14
C VAL A 148 18.18 5.75 7.80
N LEU A 149 17.26 5.66 6.85
CA LEU A 149 16.42 6.78 6.47
C LEU A 149 15.35 7.00 7.53
N GLY A 150 15.44 8.15 8.20
CA GLY A 150 14.46 8.68 9.10
C GLY A 150 13.58 9.74 8.45
N GLY A 151 12.82 10.42 9.28
CA GLY A 151 11.88 11.47 8.93
C GLY A 151 10.80 11.59 10.01
N PRO A 152 9.83 12.50 9.81
CA PRO A 152 8.75 12.71 10.77
C PRO A 152 8.02 11.39 11.07
N LEU A 153 7.83 11.07 12.35
CA LEU A 153 7.30 9.76 12.74
C LEU A 153 5.89 9.48 12.18
N ASP A 154 5.05 10.51 12.05
CA ASP A 154 3.75 10.45 11.40
C ASP A 154 3.86 10.02 9.93
N GLU A 155 4.79 10.62 9.19
CA GLU A 155 5.05 10.27 7.78
C GLU A 155 5.66 8.85 7.64
N ILE A 156 6.57 8.46 8.54
CA ILE A 156 7.18 7.13 8.57
C ILE A 156 6.16 6.03 8.90
N ALA A 157 5.27 6.28 9.86
CA ALA A 157 4.17 5.39 10.21
C ALA A 157 3.20 5.21 9.03
N ALA A 158 2.81 6.33 8.39
CA ALA A 158 2.00 6.30 7.18
C ALA A 158 2.70 5.53 6.05
N ALA A 159 3.99 5.76 5.82
CA ALA A 159 4.80 5.04 4.85
C ALA A 159 4.84 3.53 5.12
N ALA A 160 4.90 3.11 6.40
CA ALA A 160 4.86 1.70 6.77
C ALA A 160 3.50 1.04 6.44
N TRP A 161 2.39 1.74 6.64
CA TRP A 161 1.06 1.26 6.24
C TRP A 161 0.91 1.24 4.72
N ARG A 162 1.29 2.32 4.04
CA ARG A 162 1.31 2.47 2.57
C ARG A 162 2.06 1.33 1.89
N PHE A 163 3.24 0.98 2.39
CA PHE A 163 3.98 -0.16 1.88
C PHE A 163 3.21 -1.49 2.01
N ARG A 164 2.48 -1.67 3.11
CA ARG A 164 1.72 -2.91 3.32
C ARG A 164 0.51 -3.01 2.40
N THR A 165 -0.14 -1.92 2.00
CA THR A 165 -1.31 -2.00 1.09
C THR A 165 -0.96 -2.63 -0.25
N PHE A 166 0.28 -2.46 -0.73
CA PHE A 166 0.77 -3.06 -1.96
C PHE A 166 1.46 -4.42 -1.78
N THR A 167 1.81 -4.80 -0.54
CA THR A 167 2.71 -5.95 -0.31
C THR A 167 2.21 -7.02 0.63
N ASN A 168 1.12 -6.80 1.37
CA ASN A 168 0.53 -7.77 2.29
C ASN A 168 -0.93 -7.42 2.62
N ARG A 169 -1.63 -8.29 3.36
CA ARG A 169 -2.86 -7.89 4.06
C ARG A 169 -2.54 -6.88 5.15
N VAL A 170 -3.34 -5.82 5.21
CA VAL A 170 -3.29 -4.81 6.27
C VAL A 170 -4.70 -4.33 6.61
N ASN A 171 -4.89 -3.98 7.88
CA ASN A 171 -6.12 -3.38 8.37
C ASN A 171 -6.31 -1.98 7.76
N PRO A 172 -7.56 -1.47 7.72
CA PRO A 172 -7.81 -0.06 7.43
C PRO A 172 -6.98 0.85 8.32
N TRP A 173 -6.60 2.03 7.84
CA TRP A 173 -5.69 2.95 8.52
C TRP A 173 -6.09 3.26 9.97
N HIS A 174 -7.36 3.60 10.22
CA HIS A 174 -7.86 3.90 11.57
C HIS A 174 -7.70 2.72 12.55
N ILE A 175 -7.92 1.48 12.08
CA ILE A 175 -7.71 0.27 12.90
C ILE A 175 -6.21 0.05 13.14
N TRP A 176 -5.37 0.26 12.12
CA TRP A 176 -3.93 0.12 12.25
C TRP A 176 -3.34 1.10 13.26
N MET A 177 -3.81 2.36 13.25
CA MET A 177 -3.43 3.38 14.22
C MET A 177 -3.86 3.01 15.63
N ARG A 178 -5.13 2.64 15.82
CA ARG A 178 -5.65 2.18 17.12
C ARG A 178 -4.87 0.98 17.66
N ASP A 179 -4.57 0.00 16.80
CA ASP A 179 -3.78 -1.18 17.17
C ASP A 179 -2.35 -0.80 17.57
N ALA A 180 -1.74 0.19 16.93
CA ALA A 180 -0.41 0.68 17.26
C ALA A 180 -0.39 1.43 18.60
N GLN A 181 -1.38 2.30 18.83
CA GLN A 181 -1.58 2.99 20.10
C GLN A 181 -1.78 2.02 21.26
N TRP A 182 -2.66 1.02 21.08
CA TRP A 182 -2.92 0.02 22.10
C TRP A 182 -1.67 -0.80 22.46
N ARG A 183 -0.80 -1.08 21.48
CA ARG A 183 0.49 -1.76 21.70
C ARG A 183 1.61 -0.82 22.19
N GLY A 184 1.40 0.49 22.12
CA GLY A 184 2.42 1.51 22.36
C GLY A 184 3.54 1.53 21.31
N TRP A 185 3.33 0.99 20.10
CA TRP A 185 4.38 0.87 19.08
C TRP A 185 3.85 0.65 17.66
N PHE A 186 4.43 1.35 16.68
CA PHE A 186 4.10 1.26 15.25
C PHE A 186 4.63 0.02 14.52
N GLY A 187 5.48 -0.78 15.18
CA GLY A 187 6.10 -1.94 14.58
C GLY A 187 7.50 -1.65 14.00
N PRO A 188 8.19 -2.69 13.50
CA PRO A 188 9.63 -2.65 13.27
C PRO A 188 10.08 -1.76 12.11
N ARG A 189 9.17 -1.30 11.25
CA ARG A 189 9.48 -0.44 10.11
C ARG A 189 9.43 1.06 10.43
N ALA A 190 8.90 1.42 11.60
CA ALA A 190 8.77 2.79 12.08
C ALA A 190 9.49 2.99 13.42
N ASP A 191 10.46 2.11 13.73
CA ASP A 191 11.27 2.12 14.94
C ASP A 191 12.74 2.26 14.54
N LEU A 192 13.13 3.50 14.26
CA LEU A 192 14.47 3.83 13.80
C LEU A 192 15.56 3.43 14.80
N PRO A 193 15.41 3.66 16.13
CA PRO A 193 16.38 3.21 17.11
C PRO A 193 16.61 1.70 17.06
N ARG A 194 15.53 0.89 16.94
CA ARG A 194 15.67 -0.57 16.85
C ARG A 194 16.34 -1.01 15.56
N ILE A 195 16.03 -0.36 14.43
CA ILE A 195 16.70 -0.63 13.14
C ILE A 195 18.20 -0.31 13.27
N ALA A 196 18.54 0.85 13.81
CA ALA A 196 19.93 1.28 14.00
C ALA A 196 20.71 0.32 14.90
N ARG A 197 20.15 -0.07 16.06
CA ARG A 197 20.76 -1.06 16.97
C ARG A 197 20.96 -2.42 16.31
N TRP A 198 19.97 -2.89 15.55
CA TRP A 198 20.06 -4.17 14.85
C TRP A 198 21.20 -4.20 13.82
N TRP A 199 21.42 -3.09 13.12
CA TRP A 199 22.52 -2.95 12.16
C TRP A 199 23.86 -2.70 12.84
N ALA A 200 23.91 -1.88 13.89
CA ALA A 200 25.13 -1.62 14.65
C ALA A 200 25.70 -2.92 15.25
N ALA A 201 24.84 -3.83 15.71
CA ALA A 201 25.26 -5.16 16.16
C ALA A 201 25.86 -6.06 15.07
N ARG A 202 25.66 -5.73 13.77
CA ARG A 202 26.14 -6.53 12.63
C ARG A 202 27.33 -5.91 11.92
N VAL A 203 27.33 -4.58 11.78
CA VAL A 203 28.36 -3.86 11.03
C VAL A 203 29.20 -2.95 11.91
N GLY A 204 28.92 -2.84 13.21
CA GLY A 204 29.54 -1.86 14.09
C GLY A 204 28.84 -0.51 13.98
N LYS A 205 28.89 0.24 15.09
CA LYS A 205 28.20 1.53 15.23
C LYS A 205 28.68 2.57 14.21
N ASP A 206 30.00 2.62 13.97
CA ASP A 206 30.64 3.61 13.09
C ASP A 206 30.26 3.47 11.61
N ARG A 207 29.59 2.37 11.24
CA ARG A 207 29.05 2.13 9.88
C ARG A 207 27.54 2.26 9.80
N VAL A 208 26.90 2.84 10.82
CA VAL A 208 25.46 3.12 10.83
C VAL A 208 25.27 4.63 10.94
N GLU A 209 24.68 5.20 9.91
CA GLU A 209 24.44 6.62 9.79
C GLU A 209 22.94 6.88 9.66
N ILE A 210 22.42 7.81 10.47
CA ILE A 210 21.01 8.19 10.49
C ILE A 210 20.84 9.39 9.55
N VAL A 211 19.96 9.26 8.56
CA VAL A 211 19.66 10.33 7.61
C VAL A 211 18.26 10.86 7.93
N THR A 212 18.19 12.02 8.57
CA THR A 212 16.93 12.68 8.97
C THR A 212 16.43 13.65 7.90
N ASP A 213 17.35 14.21 7.10
CA ASP A 213 17.04 15.04 5.95
C ASP A 213 17.30 14.28 4.63
N PRO A 214 16.24 13.91 3.87
CA PRO A 214 16.38 13.23 2.59
C PRO A 214 17.19 14.01 1.54
N ALA A 215 17.28 15.33 1.64
CA ALA A 215 18.01 16.16 0.68
C ALA A 215 19.53 15.94 0.74
N LEU A 216 20.05 15.42 1.85
CA LEU A 216 21.47 15.09 2.02
C LEU A 216 21.84 13.73 1.40
N LEU A 217 20.85 12.88 1.16
CA LEU A 217 21.06 11.50 0.71
C LEU A 217 21.79 11.38 -0.64
N PRO A 218 21.53 12.21 -1.67
CA PRO A 218 22.28 12.16 -2.93
C PRO A 218 23.79 12.31 -2.73
N GLY A 219 24.21 13.26 -1.89
CA GLY A 219 25.62 13.48 -1.56
C GLY A 219 26.27 12.29 -0.86
N LEU A 220 25.57 11.66 0.09
CA LEU A 220 26.03 10.47 0.81
C LEU A 220 26.16 9.23 -0.11
N LEU A 221 25.33 9.16 -1.14
CA LEU A 221 25.35 8.09 -2.13
C LEU A 221 26.26 8.40 -3.32
N GLY A 222 26.73 9.64 -3.48
CA GLY A 222 27.45 10.09 -4.67
C GLY A 222 26.61 10.00 -5.94
N VAL A 223 25.36 10.46 -5.89
CA VAL A 223 24.47 10.65 -7.05
C VAL A 223 23.97 12.09 -7.10
N ASP A 224 23.53 12.54 -8.27
CA ASP A 224 22.99 13.89 -8.44
C ASP A 224 21.60 14.06 -7.80
N SER A 225 20.79 13.00 -7.82
CA SER A 225 19.45 12.99 -7.24
C SER A 225 19.00 11.57 -6.88
N VAL A 226 18.03 11.49 -5.98
CA VAL A 226 17.31 10.25 -5.67
C VAL A 226 15.82 10.45 -5.94
N PRO A 227 15.11 9.43 -6.44
CA PRO A 227 13.67 9.53 -6.65
C PRO A 227 12.93 9.65 -5.31
N GLY A 228 11.83 10.40 -5.32
CA GLY A 228 10.89 10.44 -4.22
C GLY A 228 10.08 9.13 -4.07
N PRO A 229 9.28 9.01 -3.01
CA PRO A 229 8.33 7.91 -2.86
C PRO A 229 7.30 7.91 -3.99
N TRP A 230 6.65 6.76 -4.25
CA TRP A 230 5.56 6.68 -5.22
C TRP A 230 4.41 7.63 -4.82
N SER A 231 3.93 8.40 -5.80
CA SER A 231 2.89 9.42 -5.62
C SER A 231 1.51 8.78 -5.70
N ILE A 232 1.14 8.01 -4.68
CA ILE A 232 -0.19 7.42 -4.53
C ILE A 232 -0.89 8.07 -3.34
N SER A 233 -2.11 8.55 -3.58
CA SER A 233 -3.02 9.13 -2.58
C SER A 233 -3.46 8.11 -1.53
N ALA A 234 -3.96 8.60 -0.40
CA ALA A 234 -4.57 7.79 0.64
C ALA A 234 -5.71 6.93 0.09
N GLU A 235 -6.51 7.49 -0.82
CA GLU A 235 -7.59 6.80 -1.52
C GLU A 235 -7.07 5.67 -2.42
N GLY A 236 -6.02 5.92 -3.21
CA GLY A 236 -5.36 4.90 -4.03
C GLY A 236 -4.80 3.74 -3.20
N HIS A 237 -4.24 4.05 -2.04
CA HIS A 237 -3.80 3.05 -1.07
C HIS A 237 -4.95 2.22 -0.50
N GLU A 238 -6.11 2.84 -0.24
CA GLU A 238 -7.30 2.13 0.24
C GLU A 238 -7.86 1.19 -0.85
N VAL A 239 -7.91 1.65 -2.10
CA VAL A 239 -8.27 0.79 -3.25
C VAL A 239 -7.32 -0.41 -3.36
N ALA A 240 -6.01 -0.17 -3.34
CA ALA A 240 -5.00 -1.25 -3.38
C ALA A 240 -5.14 -2.22 -2.20
N ARG A 241 -5.44 -1.70 -1.00
CA ARG A 241 -5.65 -2.50 0.22
C ARG A 241 -6.84 -3.45 0.05
N VAL A 242 -7.99 -2.96 -0.43
CA VAL A 242 -9.21 -3.78 -0.57
C VAL A 242 -9.02 -4.83 -1.67
N ILE A 243 -8.46 -4.46 -2.83
CA ILE A 243 -8.13 -5.41 -3.91
C ILE A 243 -7.15 -6.48 -3.41
N GLY A 244 -6.11 -6.07 -2.68
CA GLY A 244 -5.12 -6.98 -2.10
C GLY A 244 -5.72 -8.02 -1.16
N GLN A 245 -6.82 -7.70 -0.46
CA GLN A 245 -7.54 -8.69 0.36
C GLN A 245 -8.18 -9.78 -0.49
N VAL A 246 -8.76 -9.45 -1.65
CA VAL A 246 -9.31 -10.43 -2.60
C VAL A 246 -8.19 -11.28 -3.21
N LEU A 247 -7.15 -10.63 -3.74
CA LEU A 247 -6.02 -11.32 -4.39
C LEU A 247 -5.33 -12.30 -3.44
N SER A 248 -5.14 -11.93 -2.18
CA SER A 248 -4.50 -12.79 -1.18
C SER A 248 -5.26 -14.07 -0.82
N VAL A 249 -6.49 -14.26 -1.32
CA VAL A 249 -7.22 -15.55 -1.23
C VAL A 249 -7.01 -16.38 -2.51
N ARG A 250 -6.72 -15.73 -3.64
CA ARG A 250 -6.65 -16.32 -4.98
C ARG A 250 -5.22 -16.57 -5.48
N THR A 251 -4.22 -15.88 -4.90
CA THR A 251 -2.82 -15.95 -5.32
C THR A 251 -1.87 -16.12 -4.14
N ASP A 252 -0.62 -16.50 -4.42
CA ASP A 252 0.47 -16.36 -3.46
C ASP A 252 0.91 -14.88 -3.31
N LEU A 253 1.79 -14.63 -2.34
CA LEU A 253 2.25 -13.29 -1.97
C LEU A 253 3.13 -12.62 -3.04
N GLU A 254 3.90 -13.40 -3.81
CA GLU A 254 4.78 -12.88 -4.86
C GLU A 254 3.93 -12.43 -6.05
N THR A 255 3.00 -13.27 -6.49
CA THR A 255 2.02 -12.95 -7.54
C THR A 255 1.18 -11.74 -7.15
N GLN A 256 0.67 -11.69 -5.90
CA GLN A 256 -0.08 -10.54 -5.40
C GLN A 256 0.72 -9.24 -5.50
N ARG A 257 2.00 -9.27 -5.09
CA ARG A 257 2.88 -8.10 -5.14
C ARG A 257 3.09 -7.62 -6.57
N THR A 258 3.39 -8.53 -7.50
CA THR A 258 3.53 -8.20 -8.91
C THR A 258 2.25 -7.56 -9.47
N LEU A 259 1.07 -8.11 -9.16
CA LEU A 259 -0.19 -7.53 -9.60
C LEU A 259 -0.43 -6.13 -9.02
N LEU A 260 -0.19 -5.93 -7.72
CA LEU A 260 -0.44 -4.63 -7.08
C LEU A 260 0.60 -3.57 -7.47
N VAL A 261 1.88 -3.93 -7.50
CA VAL A 261 2.99 -2.99 -7.75
C VAL A 261 3.20 -2.75 -9.25
N ASP A 262 3.17 -3.80 -10.08
CA ASP A 262 3.56 -3.67 -11.49
C ASP A 262 2.35 -3.42 -12.40
N ARG A 263 1.14 -3.79 -11.98
CA ARG A 263 -0.09 -3.63 -12.79
C ARG A 263 -1.05 -2.59 -12.25
N LEU A 264 -1.35 -2.61 -10.94
CA LEU A 264 -2.30 -1.66 -10.36
C LEU A 264 -1.69 -0.27 -10.12
N ARG A 265 -0.50 -0.17 -9.52
CA ARG A 265 0.14 1.13 -9.21
C ARG A 265 0.21 2.07 -10.43
N PRO A 266 0.71 1.66 -11.62
CA PRO A 266 0.79 2.58 -12.75
C PRO A 266 -0.58 3.06 -13.25
N ARG A 267 -1.64 2.26 -13.07
CA ARG A 267 -3.02 2.64 -13.40
C ARG A 267 -3.56 3.68 -12.43
N LEU A 268 -3.23 3.54 -11.13
CA LEU A 268 -3.58 4.53 -10.12
C LEU A 268 -2.86 5.86 -10.36
N GLU A 269 -1.54 5.84 -10.62
CA GLU A 269 -0.74 7.06 -10.88
C GLU A 269 -1.28 7.90 -12.05
N LYS A 270 -1.82 7.24 -13.08
CA LYS A 270 -2.46 7.93 -14.22
C LYS A 270 -3.84 8.50 -13.91
N LEU A 271 -4.60 7.84 -13.03
CA LEU A 271 -5.97 8.23 -12.71
C LEU A 271 -6.05 9.32 -11.65
N GLU A 272 -5.16 9.31 -10.66
CA GLU A 272 -5.24 10.25 -9.53
C GLU A 272 -5.27 11.74 -9.93
N PRO A 273 -4.56 12.21 -10.97
CA PRO A 273 -4.68 13.59 -11.45
C PRO A 273 -6.10 13.98 -11.89
N LEU A 274 -6.95 13.01 -12.25
CA LEU A 274 -8.36 13.23 -12.64
C LEU A 274 -9.30 13.36 -11.44
N HIS A 275 -8.82 13.07 -10.22
CA HIS A 275 -9.59 13.10 -8.99
C HIS A 275 -9.06 14.20 -8.06
N PRO A 276 -9.54 15.45 -8.19
CA PRO A 276 -9.04 16.56 -7.38
C PRO A 276 -9.28 16.34 -5.88
N GLY A 277 -8.31 16.74 -5.07
CA GLY A 277 -8.35 16.57 -3.61
C GLY A 277 -7.86 15.21 -3.11
N ALA A 278 -6.94 14.58 -3.86
CA ALA A 278 -6.11 13.49 -3.38
C ALA A 278 -5.43 13.87 -2.06
N ARG A 279 -5.50 12.98 -1.07
CA ARG A 279 -4.94 13.23 0.27
C ARG A 279 -3.70 12.40 0.50
N GLU A 280 -2.82 12.88 1.37
CA GLU A 280 -1.80 12.03 1.97
C GLU A 280 -2.37 11.25 3.15
N VAL A 281 -1.81 10.08 3.42
CA VAL A 281 -2.17 9.30 4.61
C VAL A 281 -1.59 9.99 5.83
N GLY A 282 -2.47 10.50 6.68
CA GLY A 282 -2.12 11.29 7.85
C GLY A 282 -2.54 10.68 9.18
N VAL A 283 -1.88 11.10 10.26
CA VAL A 283 -2.19 10.67 11.63
C VAL A 283 -3.45 11.42 12.11
N PRO A 284 -4.51 10.72 12.57
CA PRO A 284 -5.71 11.38 13.10
C PRO A 284 -5.38 12.31 14.27
N ALA A 285 -6.12 13.41 14.41
CA ALA A 285 -5.88 14.42 15.43
C ALA A 285 -5.85 13.84 16.85
N GLU A 286 -6.75 12.91 17.15
CA GLU A 286 -6.84 12.18 18.43
C GLU A 286 -5.59 11.33 18.75
N SER A 287 -4.71 11.12 17.77
CA SER A 287 -3.50 10.33 17.91
C SER A 287 -2.23 11.16 18.01
N LEU A 288 -2.28 12.48 17.74
CA LEU A 288 -1.09 13.31 17.57
C LEU A 288 -0.22 13.38 18.84
N ASP A 289 -0.81 13.59 20.01
CA ASP A 289 -0.07 13.66 21.28
C ASP A 289 0.74 12.38 21.56
N TRP A 290 0.15 11.23 21.25
CA TRP A 290 0.82 9.95 21.38
C TRP A 290 1.96 9.81 20.36
N VAL A 291 1.74 10.19 19.09
CA VAL A 291 2.79 10.16 18.07
C VAL A 291 3.94 11.10 18.42
N GLU A 292 3.65 12.29 18.93
CA GLU A 292 4.66 13.24 19.38
C GLU A 292 5.50 12.66 20.52
N THR A 293 4.85 12.04 21.51
CA THR A 293 5.55 11.35 22.61
C THR A 293 6.48 10.27 22.08
N GLN A 294 6.01 9.45 21.13
CA GLN A 294 6.83 8.40 20.51
C GLN A 294 7.98 8.98 19.67
N ALA A 295 7.76 10.09 18.97
CA ALA A 295 8.76 10.75 18.15
C ALA A 295 9.89 11.33 19.00
N ARG A 296 9.55 12.03 20.10
CA ARG A 296 10.51 12.54 21.09
C ARG A 296 11.36 11.40 21.66
N ALA A 297 10.72 10.30 22.07
CA ALA A 297 11.44 9.13 22.58
C ALA A 297 12.41 8.51 21.55
N GLN A 298 12.02 8.42 20.27
CA GLN A 298 12.91 7.92 19.22
C GLN A 298 14.07 8.88 18.93
N ARG A 299 13.80 10.20 18.87
CA ARG A 299 14.84 11.23 18.70
C ARG A 299 15.87 11.14 19.82
N ASP A 300 15.41 11.18 21.07
CA ASP A 300 16.30 11.19 22.24
C ASP A 300 17.15 9.92 22.28
N ALA A 301 16.55 8.76 21.99
CA ALA A 301 17.28 7.49 21.93
C ALA A 301 18.34 7.44 20.81
N LEU A 302 18.13 8.11 19.67
CA LEU A 302 19.11 8.17 18.58
C LEU A 302 20.25 9.14 18.90
N VAL A 303 19.93 10.29 19.50
CA VAL A 303 20.91 11.31 19.92
C VAL A 303 21.79 10.75 21.04
N GLU A 304 21.20 10.17 22.08
CA GLU A 304 21.93 9.56 23.20
C GLU A 304 22.80 8.40 22.72
N ALA A 305 22.30 7.59 21.78
CA ALA A 305 23.08 6.51 21.20
C ALA A 305 24.31 7.01 20.42
N GLY A 306 24.38 8.28 20.00
CA GLY A 306 25.56 8.89 19.38
C GLY A 306 25.94 8.29 18.03
N TYR A 307 24.96 7.95 17.19
CA TYR A 307 25.20 7.60 15.79
C TYR A 307 25.61 8.84 14.99
N ALA A 308 26.33 8.68 13.88
CA ALA A 308 26.49 9.77 12.93
C ALA A 308 25.11 10.15 12.37
N LEU A 309 24.77 11.44 12.45
CA LEU A 309 23.45 11.95 12.08
C LEU A 309 23.62 13.02 11.00
N HIS A 310 22.89 12.84 9.91
CA HIS A 310 22.83 13.76 8.78
C HIS A 310 21.47 14.47 8.79
N GLY A 311 21.50 15.78 9.00
CA GLY A 311 20.34 16.64 9.16
C GLY A 311 20.11 17.04 10.62
N ASP A 312 18.93 17.60 10.91
CA ASP A 312 18.52 17.99 12.25
C ASP A 312 17.71 16.85 12.91
N PRO A 313 18.11 16.34 14.10
CA PRO A 313 17.34 15.34 14.84
C PRO A 313 15.88 15.72 15.08
N ASP A 314 15.56 17.01 15.18
CA ASP A 314 14.18 17.47 15.38
C ASP A 314 13.29 17.26 14.16
N LEU A 315 13.85 16.94 12.97
CA LEU A 315 13.08 16.46 11.81
C LEU A 315 12.45 15.07 12.01
N LEU A 316 12.75 14.39 13.13
CA LEU A 316 12.05 13.17 13.54
C LEU A 316 10.70 13.46 14.22
N LEU A 317 10.50 14.69 14.69
CA LEU A 317 9.23 15.12 15.29
C LEU A 317 8.11 15.13 14.23
N PRO A 318 6.85 14.99 14.64
CA PRO A 318 5.75 14.90 13.69
C PRO A 318 5.66 16.14 12.80
N SER A 319 5.42 15.92 11.51
CA SER A 319 5.32 17.00 10.53
C SER A 319 4.01 17.78 10.66
N GLY A 320 2.94 17.09 11.08
CA GLY A 320 1.58 17.64 11.12
C GLY A 320 0.98 17.94 9.74
N LYS A 321 1.65 17.58 8.63
CA LYS A 321 1.21 17.92 7.26
C LYS A 321 -0.10 17.24 6.87
N ALA A 322 -0.26 15.98 7.28
CA ALA A 322 -1.43 15.17 6.97
C ALA A 322 -2.08 14.67 8.26
N THR A 323 -3.36 14.97 8.44
CA THR A 323 -4.11 14.68 9.67
C THR A 323 -5.28 13.72 9.47
N GLN A 324 -5.46 13.20 8.25
CA GLN A 324 -6.64 12.44 7.86
C GLN A 324 -6.26 11.11 7.21
N GLY A 325 -7.11 10.10 7.40
CA GLY A 325 -7.02 8.83 6.69
C GLY A 325 -7.65 8.87 5.29
N PRO A 326 -7.64 7.73 4.59
CA PRO A 326 -8.34 7.57 3.32
C PRO A 326 -9.83 7.89 3.42
N ASP A 327 -10.36 8.64 2.45
CA ASP A 327 -11.79 8.91 2.33
C ASP A 327 -12.48 7.82 1.50
N GLU A 328 -13.44 7.10 2.09
CA GLU A 328 -14.09 5.96 1.44
C GLU A 328 -14.92 6.36 0.20
N ARG A 329 -15.49 7.57 0.15
CA ARG A 329 -16.24 8.05 -1.03
C ARG A 329 -15.31 8.32 -2.19
N ARG A 330 -14.16 8.95 -1.91
CA ARG A 330 -13.16 9.25 -2.93
C ARG A 330 -12.43 7.99 -3.41
N ALA A 331 -12.15 7.05 -2.50
CA ALA A 331 -11.62 5.73 -2.86
C ALA A 331 -12.60 4.97 -3.79
N LEU A 332 -13.90 5.01 -3.50
CA LEU A 332 -14.91 4.45 -4.40
C LEU A 332 -14.92 5.14 -5.77
N ALA A 333 -14.85 6.47 -5.83
CA ALA A 333 -14.79 7.20 -7.09
C ALA A 333 -13.59 6.76 -7.95
N LEU A 334 -12.42 6.56 -7.34
CA LEU A 334 -11.23 6.05 -8.02
C LEU A 334 -11.41 4.60 -8.51
N ALA A 335 -12.05 3.75 -7.71
CA ALA A 335 -12.38 2.38 -8.10
C ALA A 335 -13.38 2.33 -9.27
N LEU A 336 -14.36 3.23 -9.31
CA LEU A 336 -15.29 3.36 -10.44
C LEU A 336 -14.56 3.77 -11.73
N SER A 337 -13.60 4.70 -11.66
CA SER A 337 -12.75 5.06 -12.80
C SER A 337 -11.92 3.88 -13.32
N LEU A 338 -11.40 3.03 -12.42
CA LEU A 338 -10.70 1.79 -12.81
C LEU A 338 -11.64 0.79 -13.50
N LEU A 339 -12.85 0.59 -12.97
CA LEU A 339 -13.86 -0.30 -13.55
C LEU A 339 -14.30 0.18 -14.94
N ALA A 340 -14.47 1.49 -15.10
CA ALA A 340 -14.77 2.13 -16.38
C ALA A 340 -13.61 2.02 -17.39
N GLY A 341 -12.42 1.56 -16.97
CA GLY A 341 -11.26 1.39 -17.85
C GLY A 341 -10.54 2.68 -18.22
N ARG A 342 -10.65 3.75 -17.41
CA ARG A 342 -10.09 5.08 -17.72
C ARG A 342 -8.58 5.22 -17.44
N SER A 343 -7.85 4.11 -17.29
CA SER A 343 -6.49 4.03 -16.73
C SER A 343 -5.40 3.68 -17.73
#